data_AF-A0A7V9NGA2-F1
#
_entry.id   AF-A0A7V9NGA2-F1
#
_cell.length_a   1.000
_cell.length_b   1.000
_cell.length_c   1.000
_cell.angle_alpha   90.00
_cell.angle_beta   90.00
_cell.angle_gamma   90.00
#
_symmetry.space_group_name_H-M   'P 1'
#
loop_
_entity.id
_entity.type
_entity.pdbx_description
1 polymer ?
#
loop_
_entity_poly.entity_id
_entity_poly.type
_entity_poly.pdbx_seq_one_letter_code
_entity_poly.pdbx_strand_id
1 'polypeptide(L)' 'MSRARLILNPSSGRERGPEAVELLSGRLRERYDSLEISLTAGEGDAERAAQV' A
#
# COMPACT_ATOMS: atom_id res chain seq x y z
N MET A 1 16.71 10.41 -5.99
CA MET A 1 15.65 10.12 -5.03
C MET A 1 14.66 9.15 -5.66
N SER A 2 14.58 7.92 -5.16
CA SER A 2 13.63 6.92 -5.64
C SER A 2 12.30 7.02 -4.89
N ARG A 3 11.19 7.11 -5.62
CA ARG A 3 9.84 7.23 -5.06
C ARG A 3 9.01 6.02 -5.45
N ALA A 4 8.20 5.54 -4.52
CA ALA A 4 7.24 4.47 -4.76
C ALA A 4 5.89 4.81 -4.14
N ARG A 5 4.83 4.27 -4.74
CA ARG A 5 3.48 4.27 -4.17
C ARG A 5 2.99 2.84 -4.05
N LEU A 6 2.41 2.52 -2.90
CA LEU A 6 1.77 1.24 -2.61
C LEU A 6 0.28 1.48 -2.36
N ILE A 7 -0.56 0.96 -3.24
CA ILE A 7 -2.01 0.92 -3.04
C ILE A 7 -2.36 -0.50 -2.59
N LEU A 8 -2.97 -0.64 -1.42
CA LEU A 8 -3.18 -1.93 -0.78
C LEU A 8 -4.63 -2.13 -0.36
N ASN A 9 -5.18 -3.28 -0.74
CA ASN A 9 -6.47 -3.74 -0.24
C ASN A 9 -6.27 -4.68 0.97
N PRO A 10 -6.59 -4.25 2.21
CA PRO A 10 -6.42 -5.08 3.40
C PRO A 10 -7.40 -6.27 3.45
N SER A 11 -8.42 -6.30 2.60
CA SER A 11 -9.39 -7.40 2.51
C SER A 11 -9.09 -8.42 1.41
N SER A 12 -8.08 -8.19 0.56
CA SER A 12 -7.78 -9.06 -0.59
C SER A 12 -7.14 -10.41 -0.23
N GLY A 13 -7.07 -10.75 1.06
CA GLY A 13 -6.60 -12.03 1.58
C GLY A 13 -7.32 -12.35 2.88
N ARG A 14 -7.56 -13.64 3.14
CA ARG A 14 -8.20 -14.14 4.36
C ARG A 14 -7.51 -13.53 5.60
N GLU A 15 -8.22 -12.63 6.28
CA GLU A 15 -8.01 -12.10 7.64
C GLU A 15 -6.65 -11.48 8.03
N ARG A 16 -5.58 -11.63 7.23
CA ARG A 16 -4.20 -11.19 7.57
C ARG A 16 -3.72 -9.92 6.86
N GLY A 17 -4.61 -9.19 6.18
CA GLY A 17 -4.24 -7.98 5.45
C GLY A 17 -3.49 -6.91 6.28
N PRO A 18 -3.89 -6.62 7.53
CA PRO A 18 -3.20 -5.65 8.38
C PRO A 18 -1.73 -5.98 8.66
N GLU A 19 -1.43 -7.23 9.03
CA GLU A 19 -0.06 -7.69 9.33
C GLU A 19 0.85 -7.65 8.09
N ALA A 20 0.29 -7.90 6.91
CA ALA A 20 1.02 -7.81 5.65
C ALA A 20 1.41 -6.37 5.30
N VAL A 21 0.62 -5.36 5.72
CA VAL A 21 0.91 -3.94 5.47
C VAL A 21 2.22 -3.54 6.15
N GLU A 22 2.38 -3.87 7.42
CA GLU A 22 3.58 -3.52 8.19
C GLU A 22 4.83 -4.15 7.57
N LEU A 23 4.77 -5.44 7.27
CA LEU A 23 5.91 -6.18 6.70
C LEU A 23 6.29 -5.66 5.30
N LEU A 24 5.32 -5.32 4.45
CA LEU A 24 5.56 -4.72 3.14
C LEU A 24 6.15 -3.31 3.28
N SER A 25 5.60 -2.49 4.18
CA SER A 25 6.06 -1.12 4.39
C SER A 25 7.52 -1.06 4.86
N GLY A 26 7.94 -1.96 5.75
CA GLY A 26 9.32 -2.04 6.24
C GLY A 26 10.31 -2.30 5.11
N ARG A 27 10.06 -3.36 4.32
CA ARG A 27 10.92 -3.73 3.19
C ARG A 27 10.99 -2.67 2.09
N LEU A 28 9.87 -1.99 1.82
CA LEU A 28 9.82 -0.96 0.78
C LEU A 28 10.51 0.34 1.23
N ARG A 29 10.47 0.69 2.52
CA ARG A 29 11.21 1.83 3.06
C ARG A 29 12.72 1.63 3.03
N GLU A 30 13.21 0.40 3.14
CA GLU A 30 14.63 0.09 2.94
C GLU A 30 15.09 0.30 1.48
N ARG A 31 14.16 0.22 0.52
CA ARG A 31 14.45 0.28 -0.91
C ARG A 31 14.19 1.66 -1.53
N TYR A 32 13.24 2.42 -0.99
CA TYR A 32 12.78 3.68 -1.58
C TYR A 32 12.92 4.85 -0.60
N ASP A 33 13.60 5.92 -1.03
CA ASP A 33 13.74 7.18 -0.28
C ASP A 33 12.40 7.82 0.12
N SER A 34 11.34 7.59 -0.66
CA SER A 34 9.99 8.09 -0.39
C SER A 34 8.97 7.02 -0.75
N LEU A 35 8.16 6.63 0.23
CA LEU A 35 7.09 5.64 0.09
C LEU A 35 5.76 6.25 0.55
N GLU A 36 4.78 6.27 -0.35
CA GLU A 36 3.39 6.61 -0.04
C GLU A 36 2.55 5.33 -0.01
N ILE A 37 1.72 5.15 1.02
CA ILE A 37 0.87 3.97 1.18
C ILE A 37 -0.59 4.42 1.28
N SER A 38 -1.45 3.86 0.42
CA SER A 38 -2.89 4.12 0.40
C SER A 38 -3.64 2.81 0.64
N LEU A 39 -4.43 2.75 1.72
CA LEU A 39 -5.30 1.61 2.00
C LEU A 39 -6.66 1.84 1.34
N THR A 40 -7.17 0.83 0.63
CA THR A 40 -8.52 0.88 0.05
C THR A 40 -9.55 0.36 1.05
N ALA A 41 -10.68 1.03 1.17
CA ALA A 41 -11.80 0.64 2.01
C ALA A 41 -12.99 0.07 1.21
N GLY A 42 -13.10 0.41 -0.07
CA GLY A 42 -14.19 -0.03 -0.93
C GLY A 42 -13.89 0.09 -2.42
N GLU A 43 -14.91 -0.19 -3.22
CA GLU A 43 -14.83 -0.16 -4.67
C GLU A 43 -14.42 1.22 -5.22
N GLY A 44 -13.55 1.22 -6.23
CA GLY A 44 -13.04 2.44 -6.86
C GLY A 44 -11.94 3.18 -6.10
N ASP A 45 -11.62 2.81 -4.84
CA ASP A 45 -10.55 3.47 -4.08
C ASP A 45 -9.18 3.32 -4.73
N ALA A 46 -8.89 2.16 -5.30
CA ALA A 46 -7.62 1.93 -6.00
C ALA A 46 -7.45 2.84 -7.21
N GLU A 47 -8.53 3.06 -7.97
CA GLU A 47 -8.53 3.92 -9.15
C GLU A 47 -8.36 5.39 -8.77
N ARG A 48 -9.06 5.85 -7.71
CA ARG A 48 -8.85 7.18 -7.13
C ARG A 48 -7.42 7.39 -6.65
N ALA A 49 -6.85 6.42 -5.95
CA ALA A 49 -5.49 6.50 -5.42
C ALA A 49 -4.40 6.49 -6.52
N ALA A 50 -4.70 5.97 -7.70
CA ALA A 50 -3.79 5.96 -8.83
C ALA A 50 -3.70 7.31 -9.56
N GLN A 51 -4.69 8.20 -9.39
CA GLN A 51 -4.79 9.47 -10.12
C GLN A 51 -4.04 10.64 -9.45
N VAL A 52 -3.51 10.46 -8.24
CA VAL A 52 -2.94 11.53 -7.39
C VAL A 52 -1.44 11.75 -7.59
#